data_AF-A0A2C9U504-F1
#
_entry.id   AF-A0A2C9U504-F1
#
_cell.length_a   1.000
_cell.length_b   1.000
_cell.length_c   1.000
_cell.angle_alpha   90.00
_cell.angle_beta   90.00
_cell.angle_gamma   90.00
#
_symmetry.space_group_name_H-M   'P 1'
#
loop_
_entity.id
_entity.type
_entity.pdbx_description
1 polymer ?
#
loop_
_entity_poly.entity_id
_entity_poly.type
_entity_poly.pdbx_seq_one_letter_code
_entity_poly.pdbx_strand_id
1 'polypeptide(L)'
;MASVGGSAKALSVLVFLLLLISFSLSASSDSGRVSLALYYESLCPYSANFIVNDLVELFEDEELFSIVDLHLSPWGNAKLKSNDSFVCQHGPSECLLNTVEACAIHVWPQLEDHFPFIYCIEALVYDRKFTQWESCFETLGLDPKPIADCYSSGYGKE
;
A
#
# COMPACT_ATOMS: atom_id res chain seq x y z
N MET A 1 68.22 4.55 -27.35
CA MET A 1 66.93 4.65 -28.07
C MET A 1 65.90 3.85 -27.30
N ALA A 2 65.14 4.49 -26.42
CA ALA A 2 64.06 3.83 -25.68
C ALA A 2 62.79 3.85 -26.55
N SER A 3 62.27 2.67 -26.88
CA SER A 3 61.06 2.49 -27.67
C SER A 3 59.84 2.88 -26.83
N VAL A 4 59.18 3.98 -27.19
CA VAL A 4 57.87 4.36 -26.64
C VAL A 4 56.80 3.64 -27.46
N GLY A 5 56.41 2.44 -27.00
CA GLY A 5 55.39 1.62 -27.64
C GLY A 5 54.38 1.11 -26.62
N GLY A 6 53.45 1.95 -26.17
CA GLY A 6 52.47 1.57 -25.14
C GLY A 6 51.11 2.28 -25.17
N SER A 7 51.00 3.49 -25.73
CA SER A 7 49.80 4.31 -25.51
C SER A 7 48.56 3.94 -26.33
N ALA A 8 48.70 3.37 -27.53
CA ALA A 8 47.56 3.17 -28.43
C ALA A 8 46.60 2.05 -27.98
N LYS A 9 47.11 0.99 -27.35
CA LYS A 9 46.29 -0.15 -26.89
C LYS A 9 45.49 0.19 -25.64
N ALA A 10 46.08 0.94 -24.70
CA ALA A 10 45.40 1.38 -23.49
C ALA A 10 44.24 2.35 -23.81
N LEU A 11 44.45 3.26 -24.76
CA LEU A 11 43.43 4.21 -25.21
C LEU A 11 42.24 3.49 -25.88
N SER A 12 42.51 2.48 -26.70
CA SER A 12 41.47 1.67 -27.36
C SER A 12 40.62 0.86 -26.37
N VAL A 13 41.26 0.27 -25.35
CA VAL A 13 40.55 -0.45 -24.27
C VAL A 13 39.69 0.50 -23.44
N LEU A 14 40.19 1.70 -23.13
CA LEU A 14 39.42 2.71 -22.39
C LEU A 14 38.19 3.18 -23.18
N VAL A 15 38.32 3.37 -24.49
CA VAL A 15 37.22 3.76 -25.38
C VAL A 15 36.17 2.64 -25.48
N PHE A 16 36.59 1.38 -25.57
CA PHE A 16 35.67 0.23 -25.51
C PHE A 16 34.97 0.12 -24.15
N LEU A 17 35.66 0.35 -23.03
CA LEU A 17 35.05 0.37 -21.70
C LEU A 17 34.01 1.50 -21.58
N LEU A 18 34.31 2.70 -22.08
CA LEU A 18 33.39 3.84 -22.07
C LEU A 18 32.17 3.62 -22.98
N LEU A 19 32.35 2.96 -24.14
CA LEU A 19 31.24 2.58 -25.02
C LEU A 19 30.33 1.53 -24.38
N LEU A 20 30.88 0.57 -23.63
CA LEU A 20 30.11 -0.39 -22.84
C LEU A 20 29.33 0.27 -21.70
N ILE A 21 29.92 1.26 -21.01
CA ILE A 21 29.24 2.04 -19.96
C ILE A 21 28.10 2.88 -20.55
N SER A 22 28.27 3.39 -21.77
CA SER A 22 27.26 4.21 -22.47
C SER A 22 26.06 3.38 -22.98
N PHE A 23 26.26 2.10 -23.27
CA PHE A 23 25.18 1.19 -23.70
C PHE A 23 24.33 0.69 -22.53
N SER A 24 24.83 0.83 -21.30
CA SER A 24 24.12 0.48 -20.06
C SER A 24 23.31 1.64 -19.47
N LEU A 25 23.20 2.77 -20.16
CA LEU A 25 22.23 3.80 -19.81
C LEU A 25 20.85 3.27 -20.20
N SER A 26 20.33 2.41 -19.33
CA SER A 26 19.04 1.74 -19.44
C SER A 26 17.98 2.75 -19.85
N ALA A 27 17.26 2.45 -20.94
CA ALA A 27 15.97 3.04 -21.17
C ALA A 27 15.14 2.81 -19.90
N SER A 28 14.77 3.87 -19.18
CA SER A 28 13.70 3.76 -18.21
C SER A 28 12.46 3.42 -19.02
N SER A 29 12.11 2.15 -19.12
CA SER A 29 10.75 1.79 -19.44
C SER A 29 9.94 2.26 -18.25
N ASP A 30 9.43 3.48 -18.33
CA ASP A 30 8.22 3.86 -17.63
C ASP A 30 7.08 3.02 -18.24
N SER A 31 7.13 1.70 -18.05
CA SER A 31 5.96 0.86 -18.21
C SER A 31 5.13 1.17 -16.98
N GLY A 32 4.36 2.26 -17.03
CA GLY A 32 3.57 2.73 -15.92
C GLY A 32 2.86 1.57 -15.23
N ARG A 33 2.94 1.55 -13.89
CA ARG A 33 2.31 0.52 -13.07
C ARG A 33 0.82 0.41 -13.43
N VAL A 34 0.29 -0.80 -13.37
CA VAL A 34 -1.14 -1.08 -13.52
C VAL A 34 -1.86 -0.52 -12.30
N SER A 35 -2.70 0.51 -12.50
CA SER A 35 -3.52 1.05 -11.42
C SER A 35 -4.63 0.07 -11.05
N LEU A 36 -4.70 -0.28 -9.76
CA LEU A 36 -5.73 -1.12 -9.16
C LEU A 36 -6.35 -0.36 -8.00
N ALA A 37 -7.68 -0.29 -7.94
CA ALA A 37 -8.39 0.33 -6.83
C ALA A 37 -9.39 -0.66 -6.23
N LEU A 38 -9.29 -0.89 -4.91
CA LEU A 38 -10.24 -1.69 -4.16
C LEU A 38 -11.15 -0.77 -3.33
N TYR A 39 -12.44 -0.82 -3.63
CA TYR A 39 -13.49 -0.19 -2.84
C TYR A 39 -14.17 -1.27 -2.00
N TYR A 40 -14.17 -1.12 -0.68
CA TYR A 40 -14.59 -2.18 0.21
C TYR A 40 -15.28 -1.65 1.47
N GLU A 41 -15.86 -2.56 2.25
CA GLU A 41 -16.61 -2.32 3.48
C GLU A 41 -15.94 -3.12 4.61
N SER A 42 -15.51 -2.45 5.67
CA SER A 42 -14.69 -3.09 6.72
C SER A 42 -15.41 -4.18 7.53
N LEU A 43 -16.74 -4.29 7.44
CA LEU A 43 -17.51 -5.39 8.05
C LEU A 43 -18.22 -6.29 7.03
N CYS A 44 -17.95 -6.10 5.74
CA CYS A 44 -18.48 -6.99 4.71
C CYS A 44 -17.66 -8.29 4.68
N PRO A 45 -18.28 -9.46 4.88
CA PRO A 45 -17.54 -10.74 4.93
C PRO A 45 -16.85 -11.07 3.59
N TYR A 46 -17.38 -10.58 2.47
CA TYR A 46 -16.76 -10.78 1.16
C TYR A 46 -15.55 -9.87 0.93
N SER A 47 -15.60 -8.62 1.43
CA SER A 47 -14.46 -7.71 1.43
C SER A 47 -13.32 -8.28 2.28
N ALA A 48 -13.63 -8.69 3.51
CA ALA A 48 -12.67 -9.32 4.40
C ALA A 48 -12.04 -10.57 3.78
N ASN A 49 -12.86 -11.46 3.20
CA ASN A 49 -12.35 -12.65 2.51
C ASN A 49 -11.42 -12.30 1.36
N PHE A 50 -11.80 -11.33 0.51
CA PHE A 50 -10.97 -10.93 -0.62
C PHE A 50 -9.63 -10.37 -0.14
N ILE A 51 -9.63 -9.49 0.87
CA ILE A 51 -8.39 -8.89 1.39
C ILE A 51 -7.47 -9.96 1.99
N VAL A 52 -8.04 -10.87 2.78
CA VAL A 52 -7.27 -11.86 3.55
C VAL A 52 -6.78 -13.02 2.70
N ASN A 53 -7.56 -13.47 1.70
CA ASN A 53 -7.26 -14.69 0.96
C ASN A 53 -6.83 -14.45 -0.50
N ASP A 54 -7.24 -13.34 -1.14
CA ASP A 54 -6.96 -13.10 -2.56
C ASP A 54 -5.99 -11.93 -2.76
N LEU A 55 -6.24 -10.77 -2.14
CA LEU A 55 -5.41 -9.58 -2.29
C LEU A 55 -4.01 -9.76 -1.69
N VAL A 56 -3.89 -10.54 -0.61
CA VAL A 56 -2.59 -10.81 0.02
C VAL A 56 -1.60 -11.46 -0.94
N GLU A 57 -2.08 -12.24 -1.92
CA GLU A 57 -1.23 -12.87 -2.94
C GLU A 57 -0.46 -11.84 -3.77
N LEU A 58 -1.00 -10.61 -3.92
CA LEU A 58 -0.29 -9.49 -4.56
C LEU A 58 1.02 -9.14 -3.85
N PHE A 59 1.07 -9.28 -2.54
CA PHE A 59 2.23 -8.95 -1.71
C PHE A 59 3.21 -10.12 -1.57
N GLU A 60 2.79 -11.34 -1.92
CA GLU A 60 3.63 -12.54 -1.88
C GLU A 60 4.45 -12.75 -3.16
N ASP A 61 4.04 -12.12 -4.27
CA ASP A 61 4.74 -12.15 -5.56
C ASP A 61 5.43 -10.79 -5.84
N GLU A 62 6.76 -10.75 -5.70
CA GLU A 62 7.55 -9.54 -5.92
C GLU A 62 7.44 -8.99 -7.35
N GLU A 63 7.29 -9.86 -8.37
CA GLU A 63 7.15 -9.44 -9.76
C GLU A 63 5.80 -8.76 -9.95
N LEU A 64 4.72 -9.35 -9.42
CA LEU A 64 3.38 -8.77 -9.48
C LEU A 64 3.27 -7.47 -8.67
N PHE A 65 3.81 -7.44 -7.45
CA PHE A 65 3.83 -6.24 -6.61
C PHE A 65 4.57 -5.08 -7.27
N SER A 66 5.67 -5.37 -7.99
CA SER A 66 6.49 -4.35 -8.65
C SER A 66 5.79 -3.62 -9.79
N ILE A 67 4.68 -4.16 -10.31
CA ILE A 67 3.95 -3.61 -11.46
C ILE A 67 2.56 -3.07 -11.12
N VAL A 68 2.08 -3.15 -9.87
CA VAL A 68 0.71 -2.73 -9.49
C VAL A 68 0.73 -1.48 -8.61
N ASP A 69 0.02 -0.43 -8.98
CA ASP A 69 -0.27 0.72 -8.11
C ASP A 69 -1.64 0.52 -7.44
N LEU A 70 -1.64 -0.01 -6.21
CA LEU A 70 -2.85 -0.36 -5.45
C LEU A 70 -3.34 0.80 -4.59
N HIS A 71 -4.61 1.16 -4.74
CA HIS A 71 -5.34 2.13 -3.93
C HIS A 71 -6.46 1.43 -3.14
N LEU A 72 -6.53 1.70 -1.84
CA LEU A 72 -7.56 1.15 -0.94
C LEU A 72 -8.55 2.25 -0.57
N SER A 73 -9.85 1.92 -0.59
CA SER A 73 -10.93 2.85 -0.25
C SER A 73 -11.97 2.17 0.66
N PRO A 74 -11.84 2.25 1.99
CA PRO A 74 -12.81 1.73 2.96
C PRO A 74 -14.06 2.62 3.01
N TRP A 75 -15.03 2.33 2.15
CA TRP A 75 -16.31 3.03 2.05
C TRP A 75 -17.42 2.11 1.57
N GLY A 76 -17.25 1.57 0.37
CA GLY A 76 -18.18 0.64 -0.30
C GLY A 76 -19.61 1.16 -0.37
N ASN A 77 -20.54 0.49 0.34
CA ASN A 77 -21.96 0.83 0.31
C ASN A 77 -22.40 1.87 1.36
N ALA A 78 -21.45 2.51 2.05
CA ALA A 78 -21.76 3.63 2.93
C ALA A 78 -22.45 4.77 2.16
N LYS A 79 -23.40 5.44 2.83
CA LYS A 79 -24.24 6.48 2.24
C LYS A 79 -24.12 7.78 3.02
N LEU A 80 -23.80 8.85 2.31
CA LEU A 80 -23.89 10.22 2.83
C LEU A 80 -25.35 10.59 3.08
N LYS A 81 -25.59 11.25 4.21
CA LYS A 81 -26.85 11.89 4.57
C LYS A 81 -26.75 13.39 4.32
N SER A 82 -27.89 14.06 4.31
CA SER A 82 -28.00 15.50 4.10
C SER A 82 -27.36 16.39 5.18
N ASN A 83 -26.92 15.80 6.29
CA ASN A 83 -26.27 16.49 7.41
C ASN A 83 -24.77 16.16 7.50
N ASP A 84 -24.17 15.76 6.38
CA ASP A 84 -22.76 15.37 6.23
C ASP A 84 -22.32 14.22 7.14
N SER A 85 -23.27 13.50 7.76
CA SER A 85 -23.00 12.21 8.37
C SER A 85 -23.15 11.10 7.35
N PHE A 86 -22.55 9.94 7.60
CA PHE A 86 -22.74 8.75 6.78
C PHE A 86 -23.31 7.58 7.58
N VAL A 87 -23.90 6.64 6.87
CA VAL A 87 -24.38 5.37 7.42
C VAL A 87 -23.83 4.22 6.62
N CYS A 88 -23.49 3.15 7.32
CA CYS A 88 -22.90 1.95 6.75
C CYS A 88 -23.90 0.78 6.88
N GLN A 89 -23.82 -0.18 5.97
CA GLN A 89 -24.79 -1.27 5.84
C GLN A 89 -24.81 -2.17 7.08
N HIS A 90 -23.66 -2.38 7.70
CA HIS A 90 -23.42 -3.24 8.85
C HIS A 90 -23.37 -2.44 10.18
N GLY A 91 -23.83 -1.18 10.16
CA GLY A 91 -24.06 -0.38 11.35
C GLY A 91 -22.87 0.46 11.82
N PRO A 92 -22.92 1.00 13.06
CA PRO A 92 -21.93 1.97 13.53
C PRO A 92 -20.50 1.44 13.65
N SER A 93 -20.33 0.14 13.93
CA SER A 93 -19.00 -0.47 14.03
C SER A 93 -18.29 -0.52 12.68
N GLU A 94 -19.01 -0.74 11.59
CA GLU A 94 -18.45 -0.62 10.23
C GLU A 94 -18.04 0.81 9.94
N CYS A 95 -18.90 1.79 10.27
CA CYS A 95 -18.53 3.18 10.07
C CYS A 95 -17.27 3.58 10.85
N LEU A 96 -17.12 3.08 12.07
CA LEU A 96 -15.90 3.27 12.86
C LEU A 96 -14.69 2.64 12.18
N LEU A 97 -14.78 1.37 11.76
CA LEU A 97 -13.65 0.65 11.18
C LEU A 97 -13.28 1.18 9.78
N ASN A 98 -14.25 1.55 8.94
CA ASN A 98 -14.01 2.29 7.70
C ASN A 98 -13.20 3.57 7.97
N THR A 99 -13.59 4.31 9.02
CA THR A 99 -12.88 5.54 9.44
C THR A 99 -11.46 5.25 9.91
N VAL A 100 -11.28 4.21 10.73
CA VAL A 100 -9.97 3.79 11.26
C VAL A 100 -9.02 3.42 10.13
N GLU A 101 -9.48 2.65 9.15
CA GLU A 101 -8.68 2.24 8.00
C GLU A 101 -8.38 3.39 7.04
N ALA A 102 -9.35 4.29 6.80
CA ALA A 102 -9.10 5.53 6.06
C ALA A 102 -8.04 6.39 6.75
N CYS A 103 -8.10 6.49 8.08
CA CYS A 103 -7.07 7.16 8.88
C CYS A 103 -5.72 6.46 8.77
N ALA A 104 -5.65 5.13 8.77
CA ALA A 104 -4.41 4.39 8.57
C ALA A 104 -3.75 4.76 7.23
N ILE A 105 -4.53 4.78 6.14
CA ILE A 105 -4.05 5.20 4.80
C ILE A 105 -3.56 6.65 4.83
N HIS A 106 -4.26 7.55 5.53
CA HIS A 106 -3.87 8.95 5.63
C HIS A 106 -2.55 9.16 6.40
N VAL A 107 -2.41 8.52 7.56
CA VAL A 107 -1.24 8.71 8.45
C VAL A 107 -0.02 7.93 7.99
N TRP A 108 -0.23 6.83 7.28
CA TRP A 108 0.82 5.97 6.70
C TRP A 108 0.61 5.85 5.19
N PRO A 109 0.99 6.87 4.40
CA PRO A 109 0.63 6.97 2.99
C PRO A 109 1.27 5.89 2.10
N GLN A 110 2.34 5.24 2.54
CA GLN A 110 2.93 4.13 1.78
C GLN A 110 2.11 2.86 1.98
N LEU A 111 1.84 2.16 0.88
CA LEU A 111 1.03 0.95 0.86
C LEU A 111 1.57 -0.12 1.82
N GLU A 112 2.88 -0.27 1.85
CA GLU A 112 3.59 -1.24 2.69
C GLU A 112 3.46 -0.92 4.19
N ASP A 113 3.17 0.33 4.55
CA ASP A 113 3.04 0.76 5.93
C ASP A 113 1.59 0.60 6.44
N HIS A 114 0.57 0.93 5.64
CA HIS A 114 -0.83 0.82 6.07
C HIS A 114 -1.48 -0.54 5.82
N PHE A 115 -1.07 -1.26 4.77
CA PHE A 115 -1.70 -2.53 4.42
C PHE A 115 -1.63 -3.59 5.54
N PRO A 116 -0.50 -3.78 6.26
CA PRO A 116 -0.45 -4.76 7.34
C PRO A 116 -1.50 -4.51 8.44
N PHE A 117 -1.78 -3.24 8.74
CA PHE A 117 -2.79 -2.87 9.72
C PHE A 117 -4.21 -3.15 9.22
N ILE A 118 -4.52 -2.78 7.98
CA ILE A 118 -5.81 -3.09 7.33
C ILE A 118 -6.02 -4.61 7.26
N TYR A 119 -5.02 -5.36 6.79
CA TYR A 119 -5.06 -6.82 6.74
C TYR A 119 -5.34 -7.44 8.11
N CYS A 120 -4.70 -6.94 9.18
CA CYS A 120 -4.96 -7.43 10.53
C CYS A 120 -6.40 -7.20 10.98
N ILE A 121 -6.98 -6.03 10.71
CA ILE A 121 -8.39 -5.73 11.03
C ILE A 121 -9.31 -6.67 10.23
N GLU A 122 -9.09 -6.77 8.92
CA GLU A 122 -9.91 -7.61 8.04
C GLU A 122 -9.81 -9.10 8.37
N ALA A 123 -8.65 -9.57 8.85
CA ALA A 123 -8.49 -10.92 9.39
C ALA A 123 -9.36 -11.15 10.64
N LEU A 124 -9.43 -10.17 11.55
CA LEU A 124 -10.34 -10.23 12.70
C LEU A 124 -11.80 -10.19 12.27
N VAL A 125 -12.15 -9.44 11.22
CA VAL A 125 -13.51 -9.39 10.65
C VAL A 125 -13.89 -10.74 10.06
N TYR A 126 -13.01 -11.33 9.25
CA TYR A 126 -13.16 -12.65 8.66
C TYR A 126 -13.41 -13.72 9.75
N ASP A 127 -12.67 -13.63 10.86
CA ASP A 127 -12.80 -14.51 12.03
C ASP A 127 -14.01 -14.19 12.95
N ARG A 128 -14.80 -13.17 12.63
CA ARG A 128 -15.92 -12.64 13.47
C ARG A 128 -15.47 -12.14 14.84
N LYS A 129 -14.26 -11.61 14.93
CA LYS A 129 -13.61 -11.02 16.11
C LYS A 129 -13.34 -9.51 15.96
N PHE A 130 -14.02 -8.83 15.04
CA PHE A 130 -13.80 -7.40 14.73
C PHE A 130 -13.78 -6.44 15.93
N THR A 131 -14.44 -6.80 17.04
CA THR A 131 -14.39 -6.01 18.30
C THR A 131 -12.99 -5.93 18.91
N GLN A 132 -12.06 -6.78 18.49
CA GLN A 132 -10.68 -6.84 18.96
C GLN A 132 -9.72 -6.03 18.07
N TRP A 133 -10.20 -5.24 17.10
CA TRP A 133 -9.37 -4.55 16.11
C TRP A 133 -8.19 -3.75 16.72
N GLU A 134 -8.34 -3.18 17.92
CA GLU A 134 -7.25 -2.46 18.60
C GLU A 134 -6.03 -3.35 18.90
N SER A 135 -6.20 -4.68 19.00
CA SER A 135 -5.09 -5.62 19.17
C SER A 135 -4.12 -5.62 17.99
N CYS A 136 -4.52 -5.08 16.83
CA CYS A 136 -3.63 -4.92 15.68
C CYS A 136 -2.48 -3.95 15.95
N PHE A 137 -2.66 -2.96 16.83
CA PHE A 137 -1.57 -2.09 17.26
C PHE A 137 -0.48 -2.87 18.00
N GLU A 138 -0.88 -3.69 18.98
CA GLU A 138 0.05 -4.51 19.75
C GLU A 138 0.69 -5.60 18.89
N THR A 139 -0.09 -6.25 18.03
CA THR A 139 0.37 -7.33 17.14
C THR A 139 1.45 -6.85 16.17
N LEU A 140 1.33 -5.61 15.68
CA LEU A 140 2.23 -5.03 14.69
C LEU A 140 3.28 -4.08 15.30
N GLY A 141 3.21 -3.82 16.61
CA GLY A 141 4.09 -2.88 17.29
C GLY A 141 3.89 -1.41 16.85
N LEU A 142 2.67 -1.03 16.49
CA LEU A 142 2.30 0.30 16.00
C LEU A 142 1.85 1.23 17.13
N ASP A 143 2.19 2.52 17.04
CA ASP A 143 1.65 3.54 17.95
C ASP A 143 0.19 3.85 17.56
N PRO A 144 -0.79 3.68 18.47
CA PRO A 144 -2.19 3.99 18.19
C PRO A 144 -2.46 5.49 18.05
N LYS A 145 -1.58 6.35 18.57
CA LYS A 145 -1.82 7.79 18.69
C LYS A 145 -2.15 8.48 17.35
N PRO A 146 -1.42 8.27 16.24
CA PRO A 146 -1.71 8.97 14.98
C PRO A 146 -3.11 8.66 14.43
N ILE A 147 -3.52 7.38 14.50
CA ILE A 147 -4.86 6.96 14.07
C ILE A 147 -5.92 7.52 15.02
N ALA A 148 -5.71 7.43 16.33
CA ALA A 148 -6.61 7.98 17.33
C ALA A 148 -6.82 9.49 17.17
N ASP A 149 -5.75 10.24 16.95
CA ASP A 149 -5.80 11.68 16.71
C ASP A 149 -6.55 11.97 15.39
N CYS A 150 -6.36 11.17 14.33
CA CYS A 150 -7.07 11.31 13.06
C CYS A 150 -8.60 11.14 13.18
N TYR A 151 -9.09 10.01 13.71
CA TYR A 151 -10.55 9.77 13.72
C TYR A 151 -11.26 10.57 14.82
N SER A 152 -10.56 10.98 15.88
CA SER A 152 -11.14 11.83 16.94
C SER A 152 -11.24 13.31 16.54
N SER A 153 -10.36 13.78 15.65
CA SER A 153 -10.41 15.17 15.13
C SER A 153 -11.60 15.45 14.20
N GLY A 154 -12.26 14.40 13.71
CA GLY A 154 -13.33 14.50 12.71
C GLY A 154 -12.83 14.39 11.27
N TYR A 155 -11.51 14.41 11.02
CA TYR A 155 -10.92 14.24 9.70
C TYR A 155 -11.32 12.92 9.04
N GLY A 156 -11.50 11.86 9.82
CA GLY A 156 -12.01 10.59 9.34
C GLY A 156 -13.47 10.58 8.85
N LYS A 157 -14.16 11.73 8.89
CA LYS A 157 -15.54 11.91 8.38
C LYS A 157 -15.61 12.81 7.13
N GLU A 158 -14.48 13.34 6.68
CA GLU A 158 -14.33 14.11 5.45
C GLU A 158 -14.06 13.19 4.26
#